data_AF-H2KWA6-F1
#
_entry.id   AF-H2KWA6-F1
#
_cell.length_a   1.000
_cell.length_b   1.000
_cell.length_c   1.000
_cell.angle_alpha   90.00
_cell.angle_beta   90.00
_cell.angle_gamma   90.00
#
_symmetry.space_group_name_H-M   'P 1'
#
loop_
_entity.id
_entity.type
_entity.pdbx_description
1 polymer ?
#
loop_
_entity_poly.entity_id
_entity_poly.type
_entity_poly.pdbx_seq_one_letter_code
_entity_poly.pdbx_strand_id
1 'polypeptide(L)'
;MLEEVLQDVDLVVHAAGPFQRENECTVLQAAIATKTAYIDVCDDTDYSWRAKGFHEQAKDCGIPAITTAGIYPGVSNVMAAELVHAARSENAGEPERLRFFYYTAGTGGAGPTILTTSFLLLAEDVIAYNKGEEIKLKPYSGALSIDFGKGVRKKDVYLLNLPEVKSAYKVLGVPTVSARFGTAPFFWNWEFLRDKNKVLKLVGFVDPFVRAIDGIAGERVSMRVST
;
A
#
# COMPACT_ATOMS: atom_id res chain seq x y z
N MET A 1 -26.26 2.90 -13.87
CA MET A 1 -25.70 2.35 -12.61
C MET A 1 -24.39 1.64 -12.89
N LEU A 2 -23.50 1.43 -11.91
CA LEU A 2 -22.23 0.71 -12.14
C LEU A 2 -22.46 -0.67 -12.76
N GLU A 3 -23.42 -1.43 -12.25
CA GLU A 3 -23.78 -2.76 -12.74
C GLU A 3 -24.11 -2.80 -14.25
N GLU A 4 -24.83 -1.81 -14.77
CA GLU A 4 -25.18 -1.73 -16.20
C GLU A 4 -23.92 -1.62 -17.08
N VAL A 5 -22.88 -0.94 -16.59
CA VAL A 5 -21.62 -0.77 -17.32
C VAL A 5 -20.78 -2.05 -17.28
N LEU A 6 -21.03 -2.95 -16.34
CA LEU A 6 -20.24 -4.18 -16.14
C LEU A 6 -20.81 -5.43 -16.83
N GLN A 7 -22.03 -5.39 -17.37
CA GLN A 7 -22.74 -6.58 -17.87
C GLN A 7 -21.99 -7.35 -18.97
N ASP A 8 -21.17 -6.67 -19.79
CA ASP A 8 -20.38 -7.28 -20.88
C ASP A 8 -18.86 -7.11 -20.66
N VAL A 9 -18.45 -6.89 -19.41
CA VAL A 9 -17.04 -6.70 -19.04
C VAL A 9 -16.49 -7.99 -18.44
N ASP A 10 -15.34 -8.45 -18.94
CA ASP A 10 -14.66 -9.63 -18.40
C ASP A 10 -13.93 -9.34 -17.08
N LEU A 11 -13.35 -8.14 -16.96
CA LEU A 11 -12.53 -7.72 -15.82
C LEU A 11 -12.68 -6.22 -15.55
N VAL A 12 -12.97 -5.86 -14.31
CA VAL A 12 -12.86 -4.48 -13.82
C VAL A 12 -11.49 -4.24 -13.21
N VAL A 13 -10.79 -3.22 -13.72
CA VAL A 13 -9.54 -2.71 -13.14
C VAL A 13 -9.86 -1.42 -12.38
N HIS A 14 -10.01 -1.53 -11.06
CA HIS A 14 -10.29 -0.39 -10.19
C HIS A 14 -9.01 0.36 -9.84
N ALA A 15 -8.74 1.42 -10.60
CA ALA A 15 -7.68 2.39 -10.32
C ALA A 15 -8.21 3.78 -9.90
N ALA A 16 -9.53 3.91 -9.71
CA ALA A 16 -10.20 5.15 -9.33
C ALA A 16 -10.07 5.49 -7.82
N GLY A 17 -8.84 5.62 -7.31
CA GLY A 17 -8.58 6.09 -5.95
C GLY A 17 -8.86 7.59 -5.75
N PRO A 18 -8.62 8.14 -4.55
CA PRO A 18 -8.05 7.47 -3.37
C PRO A 18 -9.05 6.50 -2.71
N PHE A 19 -8.55 5.39 -2.17
CA PHE A 19 -9.36 4.40 -1.44
C PHE A 19 -9.55 4.79 0.04
N GLN A 20 -8.74 5.73 0.53
CA GLN A 20 -8.76 6.19 1.91
C GLN A 20 -10.09 6.84 2.26
N ARG A 21 -10.64 6.42 3.42
CA ARG A 21 -11.89 6.90 4.01
C ARG A 21 -13.15 6.57 3.19
N GLU A 22 -13.06 5.68 2.21
CA GLU A 22 -14.24 5.16 1.51
C GLU A 22 -14.88 4.05 2.35
N ASN A 23 -16.15 4.23 2.73
CA ASN A 23 -16.81 3.30 3.65
C ASN A 23 -17.34 2.03 2.95
N GLU A 24 -17.51 2.08 1.64
CA GLU A 24 -18.12 1.02 0.84
C GLU A 24 -17.17 0.56 -0.27
N CYS A 25 -17.25 -0.74 -0.62
CA CYS A 25 -16.49 -1.33 -1.72
C CYS A 25 -17.36 -1.39 -2.99
N THR A 26 -17.94 -0.26 -3.39
CA THR A 26 -19.04 -0.20 -4.38
C THR A 26 -18.71 -0.85 -5.74
N VAL A 27 -17.49 -0.67 -6.23
CA VAL A 27 -17.05 -1.27 -7.50
C VAL A 27 -16.89 -2.79 -7.37
N LEU A 28 -16.36 -3.27 -6.24
CA LEU A 28 -16.27 -4.72 -5.95
C LEU A 28 -17.67 -5.33 -5.80
N GLN A 29 -18.57 -4.66 -5.07
CA GLN A 29 -19.96 -5.08 -4.90
C GLN A 29 -20.67 -5.19 -6.26
N ALA A 30 -20.51 -4.20 -7.14
CA ALA A 30 -21.06 -4.23 -8.48
C ALA A 30 -20.47 -5.38 -9.31
N ALA A 31 -19.14 -5.58 -9.26
CA ALA A 31 -18.48 -6.68 -9.97
C ALA A 31 -18.97 -8.07 -9.50
N ILE A 32 -19.18 -8.25 -8.19
CA ILE A 32 -19.79 -9.47 -7.63
C ILE A 32 -21.22 -9.63 -8.16
N ALA A 33 -22.03 -8.57 -8.13
CA ALA A 33 -23.42 -8.62 -8.59
C ALA A 33 -23.55 -9.00 -10.07
N THR A 34 -22.62 -8.52 -10.92
CA THR A 34 -22.59 -8.83 -12.35
C THR A 34 -21.77 -10.06 -12.71
N LYS A 35 -21.16 -10.72 -11.73
CA LYS A 35 -20.23 -11.85 -11.92
C LYS A 35 -19.05 -11.51 -12.83
N THR A 36 -18.55 -10.29 -12.71
CA THR A 36 -17.38 -9.78 -13.43
C THR A 36 -16.12 -9.98 -12.56
N ALA A 37 -15.00 -10.39 -13.16
CA ALA A 37 -13.73 -10.45 -12.43
C ALA A 37 -13.30 -9.06 -11.94
N TYR A 38 -12.58 -9.00 -10.83
CA TYR A 38 -12.19 -7.73 -10.21
C TYR A 38 -10.71 -7.70 -9.84
N ILE A 39 -10.07 -6.56 -10.11
CA ILE A 39 -8.76 -6.22 -9.57
C ILE A 39 -8.71 -4.75 -9.13
N ASP A 40 -8.06 -4.45 -8.00
CA ASP A 40 -7.78 -3.07 -7.57
C ASP A 40 -6.32 -2.83 -7.19
N VAL A 41 -5.96 -1.56 -7.11
CA VAL A 41 -4.64 -1.07 -6.66
C VAL A 41 -4.72 -0.38 -5.29
N CYS A 42 -5.63 -0.84 -4.43
CA CYS A 42 -5.86 -0.23 -3.12
C CYS A 42 -4.62 -0.28 -2.23
N ASP A 43 -4.29 0.85 -1.58
CA ASP A 43 -3.23 1.00 -0.58
C ASP A 43 -3.76 1.34 0.82
N ASP A 44 -5.08 1.42 1.00
CA ASP A 44 -5.73 1.71 2.28
C ASP A 44 -5.95 0.43 3.11
N THR A 45 -5.53 0.47 4.38
CA THR A 45 -5.62 -0.70 5.28
C THR A 45 -7.08 -1.10 5.49
N ASP A 46 -7.94 -0.18 5.89
CA ASP A 46 -9.31 -0.51 6.29
C ASP A 46 -10.16 -0.93 5.10
N TYR A 47 -10.02 -0.25 3.96
CA TYR A 47 -10.68 -0.60 2.70
C TYR A 47 -10.25 -2.00 2.25
N SER A 48 -8.95 -2.30 2.28
CA SER A 48 -8.47 -3.63 1.87
C SER A 48 -9.09 -4.75 2.73
N TRP A 49 -9.33 -4.51 4.02
CA TRP A 49 -9.95 -5.48 4.92
C TRP A 49 -11.46 -5.56 4.75
N ARG A 50 -12.14 -4.43 4.49
CA ARG A 50 -13.55 -4.44 4.07
C ARG A 50 -13.72 -5.24 2.78
N ALA A 51 -12.89 -4.98 1.77
CA ALA A 51 -12.92 -5.67 0.49
C ALA A 51 -12.70 -7.19 0.66
N LYS A 52 -11.75 -7.60 1.52
CA LYS A 52 -11.54 -9.02 1.87
C LYS A 52 -12.74 -9.65 2.58
N GLY A 53 -13.61 -8.87 3.22
CA GLY A 53 -14.87 -9.33 3.81
C GLY A 53 -15.85 -9.91 2.78
N PHE A 54 -15.71 -9.55 1.49
CA PHE A 54 -16.53 -10.09 0.40
C PHE A 54 -16.03 -11.45 -0.14
N HIS A 55 -15.05 -12.09 0.52
CA HIS A 55 -14.43 -13.33 0.05
C HIS A 55 -15.45 -14.42 -0.30
N GLU A 56 -16.36 -14.74 0.63
CA GLU A 56 -17.35 -15.81 0.40
C GLU A 56 -18.33 -15.43 -0.72
N GLN A 57 -18.74 -14.17 -0.82
CA GLN A 57 -19.64 -13.72 -1.90
C GLN A 57 -18.98 -13.83 -3.28
N ALA A 58 -17.72 -13.40 -3.41
CA ALA A 58 -16.97 -13.53 -4.67
C ALA A 58 -16.78 -15.01 -5.06
N LYS A 59 -16.50 -15.87 -4.08
CA LYS A 59 -16.34 -17.31 -4.25
C LYS A 59 -17.66 -17.98 -4.67
N ASP A 60 -18.78 -17.64 -4.04
CA ASP A 60 -20.10 -18.17 -4.37
C ASP A 60 -20.55 -17.75 -5.78
N CYS A 61 -20.18 -16.54 -6.20
CA CYS A 61 -20.39 -16.07 -7.57
C CYS A 61 -19.41 -16.66 -8.60
N GLY A 62 -18.37 -17.36 -8.15
CA GLY A 62 -17.37 -18.00 -9.01
C GLY A 62 -16.42 -17.03 -9.69
N ILE A 63 -16.21 -15.82 -9.13
CA ILE A 63 -15.36 -14.79 -9.73
C ILE A 63 -14.02 -14.65 -9.00
N PRO A 64 -12.92 -14.41 -9.72
CA PRO A 64 -11.69 -13.96 -9.09
C PRO A 64 -11.80 -12.47 -8.70
N ALA A 65 -11.43 -12.17 -7.46
CA ALA A 65 -11.33 -10.81 -6.95
C ALA A 65 -9.96 -10.60 -6.28
N ILE A 66 -9.09 -9.80 -6.90
CA ILE A 66 -7.74 -9.50 -6.42
C ILE A 66 -7.73 -8.07 -5.87
N THR A 67 -7.38 -7.92 -4.59
CA THR A 67 -7.24 -6.61 -3.97
C THR A 67 -5.77 -6.27 -3.79
N THR A 68 -5.45 -4.98 -3.69
CA THR A 68 -4.11 -4.48 -3.36
C THR A 68 -3.02 -4.89 -4.35
N ALA A 69 -3.34 -4.93 -5.65
CA ALA A 69 -2.48 -5.42 -6.74
C ALA A 69 -1.59 -4.34 -7.37
N GLY A 70 -1.04 -3.43 -6.57
CA GLY A 70 -0.10 -2.40 -7.01
C GLY A 70 1.37 -2.85 -6.91
N ILE A 71 2.27 -1.87 -6.72
CA ILE A 71 3.69 -2.14 -6.45
C ILE A 71 3.90 -2.39 -4.94
N TYR A 72 3.42 -1.48 -4.10
CA TYR A 72 3.36 -1.63 -2.65
C TYR A 72 2.11 -0.92 -2.13
N PRO A 73 1.06 -1.68 -1.75
CA PRO A 73 0.99 -3.15 -1.71
C PRO A 73 0.89 -3.80 -3.10
N GLY A 74 1.22 -5.10 -3.19
CA GLY A 74 1.06 -5.94 -4.39
C GLY A 74 2.33 -6.73 -4.72
N VAL A 75 3.25 -6.15 -5.50
CA VAL A 75 4.57 -6.76 -5.75
C VAL A 75 5.32 -7.01 -4.44
N SER A 76 5.23 -6.08 -3.49
CA SER A 76 5.74 -6.24 -2.12
C SER A 76 5.21 -7.49 -1.41
N ASN A 77 3.91 -7.78 -1.55
CA ASN A 77 3.29 -8.97 -0.99
C ASN A 77 3.83 -10.25 -1.63
N VAL A 78 4.03 -10.26 -2.95
CA VAL A 78 4.64 -11.39 -3.65
C VAL A 78 6.08 -11.60 -3.19
N MET A 79 6.88 -10.54 -3.10
CA MET A 79 8.24 -10.62 -2.57
C MET A 79 8.29 -11.18 -1.14
N ALA A 80 7.35 -10.76 -0.28
CA ALA A 80 7.22 -11.30 1.07
C ALA A 80 6.87 -12.79 1.07
N ALA A 81 5.91 -13.20 0.23
CA ALA A 81 5.50 -14.59 0.12
C ALA A 81 6.66 -15.48 -0.35
N GLU A 82 7.42 -15.04 -1.36
CA GLU A 82 8.60 -15.74 -1.86
C GLU A 82 9.71 -15.85 -0.79
N LEU A 83 10.00 -14.78 -0.06
CA LEU A 83 10.99 -14.81 1.03
C LEU A 83 10.58 -15.78 2.15
N VAL A 84 9.30 -15.78 2.53
CA VAL A 84 8.78 -16.71 3.54
C VAL A 84 8.79 -18.14 3.03
N HIS A 85 8.43 -18.35 1.75
CA HIS A 85 8.48 -19.67 1.11
C HIS A 85 9.91 -20.22 1.10
N ALA A 86 10.87 -19.46 0.58
CA ALA A 86 12.27 -19.84 0.52
C ALA A 86 12.84 -20.19 1.91
N ALA A 87 12.57 -19.38 2.93
CA ALA A 87 13.01 -19.66 4.30
C ALA A 87 12.49 -21.01 4.84
N ARG A 88 11.22 -21.33 4.54
CA ARG A 88 10.60 -22.60 4.94
C ARG A 88 11.08 -23.79 4.12
N SER A 89 11.19 -23.64 2.80
CA SER A 89 11.56 -24.74 1.89
C SER A 89 13.03 -25.12 1.97
N GLU A 90 13.91 -24.16 2.30
CA GLU A 90 15.35 -24.37 2.38
C GLU A 90 15.83 -24.76 3.79
N ASN A 91 14.91 -25.14 4.70
CA ASN A 91 15.19 -25.43 6.10
C ASN A 91 15.94 -24.31 6.86
N ALA A 92 15.80 -23.06 6.42
CA ALA A 92 16.38 -21.90 7.11
C ALA A 92 15.61 -21.51 8.39
N GLY A 93 14.44 -22.10 8.60
CA GLY A 93 13.60 -21.94 9.80
C GLY A 93 12.32 -21.14 9.53
N GLU A 94 11.47 -21.01 10.56
CA GLU A 94 10.28 -20.16 10.48
C GLU A 94 10.65 -18.68 10.60
N PRO A 95 10.25 -17.82 9.65
CA PRO A 95 10.54 -16.39 9.75
C PRO A 95 9.87 -15.75 10.98
N GLU A 96 10.67 -15.20 11.88
CA GLU A 96 10.17 -14.48 13.07
C GLU A 96 9.80 -13.03 12.78
N ARG A 97 10.35 -12.46 11.71
CA ARG A 97 10.17 -11.06 11.35
C ARG A 97 10.03 -10.89 9.85
N LEU A 98 9.28 -9.87 9.44
CA LEU A 98 9.21 -9.40 8.07
C LEU A 98 9.12 -7.87 8.09
N ARG A 99 9.96 -7.22 7.28
CA ARG A 99 10.05 -5.76 7.21
C ARG A 99 9.93 -5.31 5.77
N PHE A 100 9.04 -4.35 5.56
CA PHE A 100 8.85 -3.67 4.30
C PHE A 100 9.49 -2.28 4.38
N PHE A 101 10.35 -1.97 3.43
CA PHE A 101 11.00 -0.67 3.32
C PHE A 101 10.79 -0.09 1.93
N TYR A 102 10.37 1.16 1.89
CA TYR A 102 10.03 1.86 0.66
C TYR A 102 10.74 3.20 0.59
N TYR A 103 11.12 3.57 -0.62
CA TYR A 103 11.65 4.89 -0.91
C TYR A 103 11.14 5.41 -2.24
N THR A 104 10.72 6.68 -2.25
CA THR A 104 10.29 7.39 -3.45
C THR A 104 10.97 8.75 -3.54
N ALA A 105 11.63 9.05 -4.66
CA ALA A 105 12.09 10.40 -4.99
C ALA A 105 11.16 11.02 -6.05
N GLY A 106 10.74 12.26 -5.82
CA GLY A 106 9.69 12.90 -6.60
C GLY A 106 8.37 12.15 -6.45
N THR A 107 7.69 11.88 -7.56
CA THR A 107 6.55 10.95 -7.65
C THR A 107 6.98 9.49 -7.80
N GLY A 108 8.26 9.24 -8.04
CA GLY A 108 8.72 7.90 -8.42
C GLY A 108 8.09 7.38 -9.72
N GLY A 109 7.57 8.26 -10.58
CA GLY A 109 6.90 7.89 -11.82
C GLY A 109 5.45 7.43 -11.65
N ALA A 110 4.91 7.48 -10.42
CA ALA A 110 3.52 7.14 -10.11
C ALA A 110 2.57 8.36 -10.23
N GLY A 111 3.10 9.54 -10.58
CA GLY A 111 2.33 10.78 -10.66
C GLY A 111 1.93 11.34 -9.27
N PRO A 112 1.13 12.42 -9.23
CA PRO A 112 0.82 13.15 -7.99
C PRO A 112 0.00 12.34 -6.97
N THR A 113 -0.62 11.25 -7.41
CA THR A 113 -1.43 10.37 -6.54
C THR A 113 -0.61 9.81 -5.38
N ILE A 114 0.67 9.47 -5.61
CA ILE A 114 1.54 8.90 -4.55
C ILE A 114 1.74 9.86 -3.37
N LEU A 115 1.82 11.16 -3.65
CA LEU A 115 1.96 12.17 -2.60
C LEU A 115 0.67 12.28 -1.79
N THR A 116 -0.47 12.29 -2.51
CA THR A 116 -1.79 12.33 -1.90
C THR A 116 -2.01 11.15 -0.94
N THR A 117 -1.77 9.93 -1.41
CA THR A 117 -2.00 8.73 -0.61
C THR A 117 -0.99 8.62 0.51
N SER A 118 0.30 8.94 0.26
CA SER A 118 1.32 9.01 1.32
C SER A 118 0.91 9.95 2.44
N PHE A 119 0.37 11.13 2.13
CA PHE A 119 -0.09 12.07 3.17
C PHE A 119 -1.30 11.56 3.95
N LEU A 120 -2.25 10.92 3.27
CA LEU A 120 -3.42 10.35 3.94
C LEU A 120 -3.02 9.19 4.87
N LEU A 121 -2.13 8.31 4.41
CA LEU A 121 -1.60 7.20 5.21
C LEU A 121 -0.73 7.69 6.39
N LEU A 122 0.02 8.78 6.20
CA LEU A 122 0.75 9.42 7.29
C LEU A 122 -0.19 10.00 8.35
N ALA A 123 -1.44 10.33 8.02
CA ALA A 123 -2.42 10.83 8.99
C ALA A 123 -3.05 9.73 9.86
N GLU A 124 -2.77 8.46 9.57
CA GLU A 124 -3.32 7.29 10.27
C GLU A 124 -2.34 6.73 11.29
N ASP A 125 -2.88 6.14 12.34
CA ASP A 125 -2.08 5.34 13.26
C ASP A 125 -1.55 4.10 12.53
N VAL A 126 -0.30 3.73 12.81
CA VAL A 126 0.35 2.61 12.15
C VAL A 126 0.01 1.33 12.90
N ILE A 127 -0.58 0.37 12.20
CA ILE A 127 -0.73 -1.00 12.71
C ILE A 127 0.52 -1.80 12.34
N ALA A 128 1.17 -2.36 13.35
CA ALA A 128 2.27 -3.29 13.21
C ALA A 128 2.04 -4.51 14.10
N TYR A 129 2.83 -5.56 13.88
CA TYR A 129 2.79 -6.77 14.71
C TYR A 129 4.15 -6.98 15.36
N ASN A 130 4.16 -7.34 16.64
CA ASN A 130 5.38 -7.67 17.38
C ASN A 130 5.15 -8.92 18.21
N LYS A 131 5.91 -9.98 17.90
CA LYS A 131 5.81 -11.28 18.60
C LYS A 131 4.37 -11.81 18.73
N GLY A 132 3.57 -11.65 17.68
CA GLY A 132 2.19 -12.13 17.64
C GLY A 132 1.14 -11.12 18.09
N GLU A 133 1.54 -10.00 18.69
CA GLU A 133 0.62 -8.98 19.20
C GLU A 133 0.47 -7.82 18.21
N GLU A 134 -0.76 -7.36 18.02
CA GLU A 134 -1.04 -6.14 17.28
C GLU A 134 -0.66 -4.91 18.13
N ILE A 135 0.17 -4.04 17.57
CA ILE A 135 0.62 -2.82 18.21
C ILE A 135 0.25 -1.61 17.36
N LYS A 136 -0.21 -0.56 18.04
CA LYS A 136 -0.59 0.71 17.45
C LYS A 136 0.54 1.71 17.68
N LEU A 137 1.14 2.22 16.61
CA LEU A 137 2.30 3.09 16.65
C LEU A 137 2.00 4.44 16.01
N LYS A 138 2.78 5.45 16.40
CA LYS A 138 2.70 6.77 15.79
C LYS A 138 3.27 6.72 14.36
N PRO A 139 2.55 7.20 13.33
CA PRO A 139 3.12 7.37 11.99
C PRO A 139 4.30 8.33 12.01
N TYR A 140 5.15 8.24 10.99
CA TYR A 140 6.34 9.08 10.87
C TYR A 140 7.28 8.99 12.10
N SER A 141 7.30 7.85 12.78
CA SER A 141 8.19 7.59 13.91
C SER A 141 9.04 6.35 13.66
N GLY A 142 9.92 6.01 14.62
CA GLY A 142 10.76 4.81 14.53
C GLY A 142 11.68 4.82 13.30
N ALA A 143 12.34 5.97 13.07
CA ALA A 143 13.21 6.21 11.93
C ALA A 143 14.33 5.16 11.84
N LEU A 144 14.55 4.65 10.63
CA LEU A 144 15.66 3.74 10.32
C LEU A 144 16.39 4.23 9.08
N SER A 145 17.71 4.06 9.04
CA SER A 145 18.50 4.33 7.83
C SER A 145 18.72 3.02 7.07
N ILE A 146 18.10 2.90 5.90
CA ILE A 146 18.08 1.68 5.09
C ILE A 146 18.86 1.90 3.80
N ASP A 147 19.77 0.98 3.50
CA ASP A 147 20.47 0.93 2.22
C ASP A 147 19.61 0.21 1.18
N PHE A 148 19.20 0.94 0.15
CA PHE A 148 18.46 0.45 -1.01
C PHE A 148 19.36 0.04 -2.19
N GLY A 149 20.67 -0.06 -1.97
CA GLY A 149 21.64 -0.49 -2.97
C GLY A 149 22.18 0.65 -3.85
N LYS A 150 22.90 0.31 -4.91
CA LYS A 150 23.71 1.28 -5.69
C LYS A 150 22.91 2.43 -6.29
N GLY A 151 21.64 2.22 -6.65
CA GLY A 151 20.80 3.23 -7.31
C GLY A 151 20.23 4.30 -6.36
N VAL A 152 19.76 3.91 -5.18
CA VAL A 152 19.08 4.82 -4.23
C VAL A 152 19.95 5.15 -3.02
N ARG A 153 20.88 4.25 -2.65
CA ARG A 153 21.77 4.35 -1.49
C ARG A 153 20.98 4.37 -0.18
N LYS A 154 21.62 4.83 0.90
CA LYS A 154 21.01 4.95 2.22
C LYS A 154 19.96 6.05 2.25
N LYS A 155 18.80 5.74 2.80
CA LYS A 155 17.69 6.67 3.02
C LYS A 155 17.05 6.42 4.37
N ASP A 156 16.57 7.51 4.97
CA ASP A 156 15.82 7.43 6.21
C ASP A 156 14.36 7.12 5.88
N VAL A 157 13.82 6.13 6.60
CA VAL A 157 12.45 5.63 6.42
C VAL A 157 11.73 5.60 7.77
N TYR A 158 10.43 5.84 7.75
CA TYR A 158 9.59 6.03 8.93
C TYR A 158 8.37 5.14 8.87
N LEU A 159 7.82 4.79 10.04
CA LEU A 159 6.62 3.96 10.13
C LEU A 159 5.46 4.52 9.29
N LEU A 160 4.86 3.64 8.49
CA LEU A 160 3.70 3.92 7.64
C LEU A 160 2.69 2.78 7.75
N ASN A 161 1.40 3.11 7.74
CA ASN A 161 0.31 2.15 7.79
C ASN A 161 0.08 1.57 6.38
N LEU A 162 0.24 0.26 6.20
CA LEU A 162 0.04 -0.39 4.89
C LEU A 162 -0.66 -1.75 5.04
N PRO A 163 -1.56 -2.12 4.11
CA PRO A 163 -2.42 -3.30 4.20
C PRO A 163 -1.67 -4.64 4.17
N GLU A 164 -0.49 -4.66 3.55
CA GLU A 164 0.38 -5.83 3.48
C GLU A 164 0.94 -6.25 4.84
N VAL A 165 1.06 -5.33 5.80
CA VAL A 165 1.57 -5.66 7.16
C VAL A 165 0.64 -6.65 7.82
N LYS A 166 -0.66 -6.36 7.79
CA LYS A 166 -1.69 -7.24 8.34
C LYS A 166 -1.87 -8.50 7.49
N SER A 167 -1.70 -8.41 6.18
CA SER A 167 -1.78 -9.58 5.29
C SER A 167 -0.62 -10.55 5.53
N ALA A 168 0.61 -10.07 5.68
CA ALA A 168 1.76 -10.90 6.00
C ALA A 168 1.63 -11.57 7.38
N TYR A 169 1.10 -10.86 8.38
CA TYR A 169 0.80 -11.46 9.67
C TYR A 169 -0.29 -12.55 9.57
N LYS A 170 -1.46 -12.21 9.01
CA LYS A 170 -2.63 -13.11 8.98
C LYS A 170 -2.50 -14.28 7.99
N VAL A 171 -1.85 -14.07 6.84
CA VAL A 171 -1.78 -15.04 5.74
C VAL A 171 -0.44 -15.77 5.72
N LEU A 172 0.69 -15.06 5.88
CA LEU A 172 2.01 -15.71 5.87
C LEU A 172 2.43 -16.24 7.25
N GLY A 173 1.77 -15.79 8.33
CA GLY A 173 2.00 -16.29 9.69
C GLY A 173 3.25 -15.72 10.38
N VAL A 174 3.84 -14.64 9.85
CA VAL A 174 5.05 -14.05 10.43
C VAL A 174 4.69 -13.21 11.66
N PRO A 175 5.26 -13.47 12.86
CA PRO A 175 4.78 -12.88 14.11
C PRO A 175 5.19 -11.43 14.33
N THR A 176 6.23 -10.94 13.66
CA THR A 176 6.68 -9.54 13.77
C THR A 176 6.71 -8.88 12.40
N VAL A 177 5.81 -7.93 12.13
CA VAL A 177 5.69 -7.30 10.81
C VAL A 177 5.55 -5.78 10.93
N SER A 178 6.30 -5.03 10.11
CA SER A 178 6.16 -3.57 10.02
C SER A 178 6.55 -3.05 8.63
N ALA A 179 5.97 -1.92 8.25
CA ALA A 179 6.32 -1.20 7.03
C ALA A 179 6.87 0.19 7.36
N ARG A 180 7.82 0.65 6.53
CA ARG A 180 8.38 2.01 6.62
C ARG A 180 8.58 2.61 5.24
N PHE A 181 8.38 3.92 5.15
CA PHE A 181 8.45 4.70 3.94
C PHE A 181 9.35 5.93 4.13
N GLY A 182 10.15 6.23 3.11
CA GLY A 182 10.95 7.45 3.01
C GLY A 182 10.68 8.16 1.67
N THR A 183 10.80 9.48 1.66
CA THR A 183 10.58 10.29 0.47
C THR A 183 11.65 11.36 0.27
N ALA A 184 11.86 11.79 -0.97
CA ALA A 184 12.58 13.02 -1.30
C ALA A 184 11.76 13.90 -2.27
N PRO A 185 11.62 15.22 -2.00
CA PRO A 185 12.19 15.96 -0.88
C PRO A 185 11.57 15.56 0.48
N PHE A 186 12.33 15.82 1.55
CA PHE A 186 12.04 15.36 2.91
C PHE A 186 10.99 16.22 3.66
N PHE A 187 10.59 17.37 3.11
CA PHE A 187 9.87 18.40 3.87
C PHE A 187 8.35 18.28 3.74
N TRP A 188 7.65 17.84 4.79
CA TRP A 188 6.19 17.91 4.83
C TRP A 188 5.66 18.40 6.18
N ASN A 189 4.90 19.51 6.17
CA ASN A 189 4.32 20.13 7.37
C ASN A 189 3.06 19.36 7.81
N TRP A 190 3.10 18.85 9.04
CA TRP A 190 2.31 17.71 9.52
C TRP A 190 0.86 18.03 9.93
N GLU A 191 0.59 19.18 10.56
CA GLU A 191 -0.78 19.50 11.00
C GLU A 191 -1.75 19.71 9.83
N PHE A 192 -1.22 19.99 8.64
CA PHE A 192 -1.99 20.23 7.44
C PHE A 192 -2.50 18.93 6.77
N LEU A 193 -1.84 17.80 7.02
CA LEU A 193 -2.05 16.53 6.28
C LEU A 193 -3.25 15.69 6.74
N ARG A 194 -3.89 16.06 7.86
CA ARG A 194 -5.02 15.28 8.42
C ARG A 194 -6.36 15.52 7.71
N ASP A 195 -6.49 16.59 6.95
CA ASP A 195 -7.75 16.99 6.29
C ASP A 195 -7.71 16.66 4.79
N LYS A 196 -8.58 15.72 4.34
CA LYS A 196 -8.64 15.23 2.94
C LYS A 196 -8.82 16.38 1.94
N ASN A 197 -9.66 17.37 2.28
CA ASN A 197 -9.93 18.50 1.39
C ASN A 197 -8.73 19.47 1.31
N LYS A 198 -7.97 19.60 2.40
CA LYS A 198 -6.72 20.35 2.41
C LYS A 198 -5.60 19.62 1.68
N VAL A 199 -5.47 18.30 1.86
CA VAL A 199 -4.50 17.45 1.15
C VAL A 199 -4.75 17.48 -0.35
N LEU A 200 -5.99 17.30 -0.81
CA LEU A 200 -6.33 17.35 -2.24
C LEU A 200 -6.06 18.74 -2.84
N LYS A 201 -6.39 19.84 -2.13
CA LYS A 201 -6.06 21.21 -2.55
C LYS A 201 -4.55 21.47 -2.60
N LEU A 202 -3.81 20.96 -1.62
CA LEU A 202 -2.35 21.05 -1.60
C LEU A 202 -1.75 20.25 -2.75
N VAL A 203 -2.21 19.04 -3.02
CA VAL A 203 -1.73 18.24 -4.15
C VAL A 203 -1.99 18.98 -5.46
N GLY A 204 -3.19 19.54 -5.66
CA GLY A 204 -3.47 20.35 -6.86
C GLY A 204 -2.55 21.58 -6.99
N PHE A 205 -2.16 22.19 -5.87
CA PHE A 205 -1.22 23.31 -5.84
C PHE A 205 0.24 22.87 -6.05
N VAL A 206 0.61 21.68 -5.58
CA VAL A 206 1.98 21.17 -5.51
C VAL A 206 2.33 20.29 -6.72
N ASP A 207 1.34 19.76 -7.46
CA ASP A 207 1.52 18.94 -8.68
C ASP A 207 2.44 19.62 -9.73
N PRO A 208 2.29 20.91 -10.07
CA PRO A 208 3.21 21.56 -11.01
C PRO A 208 4.66 21.61 -10.52
N PHE A 209 4.86 21.80 -9.21
CA PHE A 209 6.19 21.81 -8.59
C PHE A 209 6.79 20.41 -8.50
N VAL A 210 5.95 19.41 -8.25
CA VAL A 210 6.34 18.01 -8.17
C VAL A 210 6.78 17.49 -9.54
N ARG A 211 6.06 17.82 -10.61
CA ARG A 211 6.48 17.52 -11.98
C ARG A 211 7.79 18.21 -12.36
N ALA A 212 8.01 19.44 -11.88
CA ALA A 212 9.29 20.13 -12.06
C ALA A 212 10.43 19.44 -11.26
N ILE A 213 10.13 18.93 -10.06
CA ILE A 213 11.06 18.13 -9.25
C ILE A 213 11.32 16.77 -9.90
N ASP A 214 10.34 16.12 -10.51
CA ASP A 214 10.52 14.86 -11.25
C ASP A 214 11.57 15.03 -12.36
N GLY A 215 11.54 16.17 -13.06
CA GLY A 215 12.55 16.53 -14.06
C GLY A 215 13.96 16.83 -13.51
N ILE A 216 14.10 17.18 -12.22
CA ILE A 216 15.37 17.60 -11.60
C ILE A 216 15.99 16.49 -10.74
N ALA A 217 15.19 15.89 -9.85
CA ALA A 217 15.62 14.85 -8.91
C ALA A 217 15.67 13.46 -9.56
N GLY A 218 14.95 13.28 -10.68
CA GLY A 218 14.69 12.00 -11.31
C GLY A 218 13.69 11.16 -10.52
N GLU A 219 12.77 10.53 -11.23
CA GLU A 219 11.82 9.58 -10.65
C GLU A 219 12.57 8.31 -10.20
N ARG A 220 12.57 8.04 -8.89
CA ARG A 220 13.12 6.79 -8.36
C ARG A 220 12.17 6.17 -7.36
N VAL A 221 11.94 4.87 -7.54
CA VAL A 221 11.28 4.01 -6.57
C VAL A 221 12.25 2.91 -6.20
N SER A 222 12.33 2.60 -4.90
CA SER A 222 13.01 1.40 -4.44
C SER A 222 12.24 0.76 -3.31
N MET A 223 12.24 -0.56 -3.34
CA MET A 223 11.60 -1.40 -2.34
C MET A 223 12.64 -2.40 -1.82
N ARG A 224 12.58 -2.69 -0.53
CA ARG A 224 13.34 -3.75 0.12
C ARG A 224 12.44 -4.48 1.09
N VAL A 225 12.24 -5.78 0.85
CA VAL A 225 11.58 -6.69 1.80
C VAL A 225 12.66 -7.57 2.42
N SER A 226 12.59 -7.77 3.73
CA SER A 226 13.55 -8.62 4.44
C SER A 226 12.85 -9.36 5.56
N THR A 227 13.14 -10.65 5.69
CA THR A 227 12.85 -11.42 6.90
C THR A 227 13.85 -11.12 8.02
#